data_AF-A0A353X6T4-F1
#
_entry.id   AF-A0A353X6T4-F1
#
_cell.length_a   1.000
_cell.length_b   1.000
_cell.length_c   1.000
_cell.angle_alpha   90.00
_cell.angle_beta   90.00
_cell.angle_gamma   90.00
#
_symmetry.space_group_name_H-M   'P 1'
#
loop_
_entity.id
_entity.type
_entity.pdbx_description
1 polymer ?
#
loop_
_entity_poly.entity_id
_entity_poly.type
_entity_poly.pdbx_seq_one_letter_code
_entity_poly.pdbx_strand_id
1 'polypeptide(L)'
;MRATSPQSDLALNGTLPPPALGHTVAPISSALRFSGSITALLTPFTGPGASAIDWPALERLVAFQVENGTRALVPCGTTGESPTLTHDEHRAVVERAIALARGTGAAIIAGTGSNCTAEAIALTRHAPETLARPAPLGLA
;
A
#
# COMPACT_ATOMS: atom_id res chain seq x y z
N MET A 1 38.02 45.96 24.04
CA MET A 1 37.38 44.62 24.16
C MET A 1 35.88 44.78 23.91
N ARG A 2 35.41 44.44 22.72
CA ARG A 2 33.97 44.43 22.38
C ARG A 2 33.60 43.00 21.99
N ALA A 3 32.57 42.46 22.63
CA ALA A 3 31.84 41.29 22.16
C ALA A 3 30.35 41.67 22.20
N THR A 4 29.85 42.20 21.09
CA THR A 4 28.42 42.40 20.85
C THR A 4 27.84 41.11 20.28
N SER A 5 26.70 40.68 20.81
CA SER A 5 25.99 39.45 20.47
C SER A 5 25.61 39.36 18.98
N PRO A 6 25.66 38.17 18.35
CA PRO A 6 25.34 37.99 16.94
C PRO A 6 23.84 37.72 16.71
N GLN A 7 22.96 38.58 17.21
CA GLN A 7 21.50 38.45 16.99
C GLN A 7 20.82 39.79 16.72
N SER A 8 21.25 40.51 15.69
CA SER A 8 20.51 41.72 15.26
C SER A 8 20.48 41.98 13.75
N ASP A 9 20.77 40.98 12.91
CA ASP A 9 20.76 41.19 11.45
C ASP A 9 19.88 40.16 10.72
N LEU A 10 18.74 39.82 11.33
CA LEU A 10 17.66 39.13 10.62
C LEU A 10 16.93 40.16 9.74
N ALA A 11 17.57 40.53 8.63
CA ALA A 11 16.96 41.37 7.60
C ALA A 11 15.69 40.67 7.06
N LEU A 12 14.58 41.39 7.20
CA LEU A 12 13.18 41.01 6.96
C LEU A 12 12.79 40.60 5.52
N ASN A 13 13.73 40.25 4.65
CA ASN A 13 13.44 39.87 3.25
C ASN A 13 14.23 38.65 2.74
N GLY A 14 14.66 37.75 3.64
CA GLY A 14 15.37 36.53 3.26
C GLY A 14 14.46 35.48 2.64
N THR A 15 14.27 35.51 1.32
CA THR A 15 13.90 34.29 0.58
C THR A 15 15.02 33.29 0.82
N LEU A 16 14.75 32.23 1.60
CA LEU A 16 15.66 31.09 1.71
C LEU A 16 16.00 30.63 0.28
N PRO A 17 17.29 30.44 -0.08
CA PRO A 17 17.61 29.84 -1.36
C PRO A 17 16.90 28.47 -1.43
N PRO A 18 16.24 28.13 -2.55
CA PRO A 18 15.61 26.84 -2.69
C PRO A 18 16.66 25.76 -2.42
N PRO A 19 16.32 24.69 -1.68
CA PRO A 19 17.27 23.64 -1.40
C PRO A 19 17.80 23.11 -2.75
N ALA A 20 19.11 23.02 -2.87
CA ALA A 20 19.78 22.47 -4.04
C ALA A 20 19.53 20.94 -4.10
N LEU A 21 18.30 20.55 -4.45
CA LEU A 21 17.92 19.17 -4.60
C LEU A 21 18.07 18.81 -6.08
N GLY A 22 19.23 18.25 -6.41
CA GLY A 22 19.49 17.52 -7.66
C GLY A 22 18.72 16.19 -7.76
N HIS A 23 17.51 16.12 -7.20
CA HIS A 23 16.62 14.99 -7.38
C HIS A 23 15.63 15.35 -8.46
N THR A 24 15.90 14.90 -9.68
CA THR A 24 14.89 14.88 -10.74
C THR A 24 13.68 14.10 -10.22
N VAL A 25 12.60 14.80 -9.90
CA VAL A 25 11.31 14.16 -9.65
C VAL A 25 10.85 13.64 -10.99
N ALA A 26 10.89 12.31 -11.18
CA ALA A 26 10.34 11.69 -12.36
C ALA A 26 8.89 12.19 -12.54
N PRO A 27 8.46 12.52 -13.78
CA PRO A 27 7.09 12.99 -14.01
C PRO A 27 6.12 11.96 -13.42
N ILE A 28 5.20 12.43 -12.58
CA ILE A 28 4.10 11.59 -12.07
C ILE A 28 3.31 11.15 -13.30
N SER A 29 3.49 9.88 -13.69
CA SER A 29 2.79 9.30 -14.84
C SER A 29 1.30 9.52 -14.67
N SER A 30 0.67 10.22 -15.61
CA SER A 30 -0.76 10.54 -15.59
C SER A 30 -1.67 9.31 -15.84
N ALA A 31 -1.12 8.09 -15.80
CA ALA A 31 -1.79 6.86 -16.23
C ALA A 31 -2.55 6.15 -15.10
N LEU A 32 -2.31 6.45 -13.82
CA LEU A 32 -3.08 5.90 -12.71
C LEU A 32 -4.27 6.81 -12.36
N ARG A 33 -5.34 6.70 -13.16
CA ARG A 33 -6.64 7.29 -12.79
C ARG A 33 -7.42 6.31 -11.93
N PHE A 34 -7.41 6.52 -10.62
CA PHE A 34 -8.30 5.86 -9.66
C PHE A 34 -9.70 6.45 -9.80
N SER A 35 -10.59 5.69 -10.43
CA SER A 35 -11.98 6.04 -10.69
C SER A 35 -12.77 4.72 -10.80
N GLY A 36 -14.08 4.76 -10.57
CA GLY A 36 -14.94 3.58 -10.51
C GLY A 36 -15.02 2.98 -9.11
N SER A 37 -15.47 1.73 -9.03
CA SER A 37 -15.57 1.00 -7.75
C SER A 37 -14.18 0.58 -7.26
N ILE A 38 -13.89 0.90 -5.99
CA ILE A 38 -12.65 0.56 -5.30
C ILE A 38 -13.05 -0.08 -3.96
N THR A 39 -12.80 -1.37 -3.81
CA THR A 39 -13.30 -2.13 -2.66
C THR A 39 -12.20 -2.35 -1.63
N ALA A 40 -12.44 -1.94 -0.38
CA ALA A 40 -11.68 -2.40 0.78
C ALA A 40 -12.00 -3.88 1.02
N LEU A 41 -11.03 -4.75 0.73
CA LEU A 41 -11.24 -6.19 0.71
C LEU A 41 -11.19 -6.74 2.13
N LEU A 42 -12.20 -7.52 2.51
CA LEU A 42 -12.21 -8.29 3.75
C LEU A 42 -11.14 -9.40 3.69
N THR A 43 -10.58 -9.76 4.84
CA THR A 43 -9.77 -10.97 5.00
C THR A 43 -10.65 -12.07 5.61
N PRO A 44 -11.06 -13.09 4.84
CA PRO A 44 -11.92 -14.15 5.36
C PRO A 44 -11.15 -15.10 6.28
N PHE A 45 -11.81 -15.59 7.33
CA PHE A 45 -11.29 -16.60 8.26
C PHE A 45 -12.16 -17.85 8.24
N THR A 46 -11.58 -18.99 8.60
CA THR A 46 -12.16 -20.35 8.45
C THR A 46 -13.39 -20.65 9.33
N GLY A 47 -13.88 -19.68 10.10
CA GLY A 47 -15.12 -19.79 10.87
C GLY A 47 -15.15 -18.86 12.08
N PRO A 48 -16.26 -18.87 12.85
CA PRO A 48 -16.38 -18.06 14.06
C PRO A 48 -15.26 -18.38 15.07
N GLY A 49 -14.52 -17.36 15.49
CA GLY A 49 -13.42 -17.50 16.45
C GLY A 49 -12.15 -18.15 15.91
N ALA A 50 -12.07 -18.46 14.61
CA ALA A 50 -10.87 -18.99 13.99
C ALA A 50 -9.88 -17.86 13.64
N SER A 51 -8.58 -18.13 13.82
CA SER A 51 -7.51 -17.22 13.40
C SER A 51 -6.93 -17.56 12.02
N ALA A 52 -7.21 -18.77 11.50
CA ALA A 52 -6.69 -19.20 10.21
C ALA A 52 -7.47 -18.56 9.06
N ILE A 53 -6.74 -17.94 8.13
CA ILE A 53 -7.28 -17.34 6.90
C ILE A 53 -7.94 -18.41 6.03
N ASP A 54 -9.14 -18.11 5.53
CA ASP A 54 -9.85 -18.91 4.53
C ASP A 54 -9.47 -18.44 3.11
N TRP A 55 -8.39 -19.04 2.59
CA TRP A 55 -7.89 -18.72 1.25
C TRP A 55 -8.90 -18.99 0.12
N PRO A 56 -9.62 -20.12 0.10
CA PRO A 56 -10.69 -20.33 -0.88
C PRO A 56 -11.79 -19.24 -0.83
N ALA A 57 -12.17 -18.77 0.36
CA ALA A 57 -13.14 -17.68 0.48
C ALA A 57 -12.57 -16.35 -0.04
N LEU A 58 -11.28 -16.06 0.23
CA LEU A 58 -10.61 -14.88 -0.32
C LEU A 58 -10.62 -14.90 -1.85
N GLU A 59 -10.34 -16.05 -2.45
CA GLU A 59 -10.35 -16.24 -3.90
C GLU A 59 -11.74 -16.00 -4.52
N ARG A 60 -12.79 -16.61 -3.94
CA ARG A 60 -14.17 -16.35 -4.37
C ARG A 60 -14.57 -14.88 -4.21
N LEU A 61 -14.13 -14.24 -3.14
CA LEU A 61 -14.42 -12.82 -2.89
C LEU A 61 -13.75 -11.93 -3.95
N VAL A 62 -12.48 -12.18 -4.28
CA VAL A 62 -11.77 -11.42 -5.32
C VAL A 62 -12.43 -11.62 -6.68
N ALA A 63 -12.72 -12.87 -7.06
CA ALA A 63 -13.42 -13.17 -8.31
C ALA A 63 -14.76 -12.43 -8.41
N PHE A 64 -15.59 -12.50 -7.36
CA PHE A 64 -16.85 -11.78 -7.30
C PHE A 64 -16.69 -10.27 -7.51
N GLN A 65 -15.71 -9.63 -6.86
CA GLN A 65 -15.48 -8.19 -7.01
C GLN A 65 -15.09 -7.84 -8.46
N VAL A 66 -14.16 -8.60 -9.03
CA VAL A 66 -13.66 -8.40 -10.40
C VAL A 66 -14.77 -8.60 -11.43
N GLU A 67 -15.52 -9.70 -11.33
CA GLU A 67 -16.63 -10.04 -12.23
C GLU A 67 -17.74 -8.99 -12.23
N ASN A 68 -17.93 -8.29 -11.10
CA ASN A 68 -18.92 -7.21 -10.97
C ASN A 68 -18.35 -5.81 -11.32
N GLY A 69 -17.17 -5.75 -11.94
CA GLY A 69 -16.62 -4.50 -12.48
C GLY A 69 -15.89 -3.62 -11.47
N THR A 70 -15.48 -4.16 -10.31
CA THR A 70 -14.60 -3.44 -9.39
C THR A 70 -13.26 -3.14 -10.06
N ARG A 71 -12.87 -1.87 -10.06
CA ARG A 71 -11.69 -1.36 -10.78
C ARG A 71 -10.42 -1.39 -9.93
N ALA A 72 -10.54 -1.41 -8.60
CA ALA A 72 -9.41 -1.67 -7.73
C ALA A 72 -9.80 -2.40 -6.44
N LEU A 73 -8.88 -3.20 -5.92
CA LEU A 73 -9.02 -3.90 -4.65
C LEU A 73 -7.97 -3.38 -3.67
N VAL A 74 -8.40 -3.18 -2.42
CA VAL A 74 -7.56 -2.70 -1.33
C VAL A 74 -7.47 -3.78 -0.25
N PRO A 75 -6.56 -4.76 -0.39
CA PRO A 75 -6.32 -5.74 0.67
C PRO A 75 -5.65 -5.09 1.88
N CYS A 76 -5.93 -5.65 3.07
CA CYS A 76 -5.29 -5.26 4.32
C CYS A 76 -5.42 -3.76 4.67
N GLY A 77 -6.58 -3.17 4.37
CA GLY A 77 -7.05 -1.98 5.09
C GLY A 77 -7.61 -2.34 6.47
N THR A 78 -8.24 -1.39 7.15
CA THR A 78 -8.97 -1.67 8.41
C THR A 78 -10.10 -2.67 8.19
N THR A 79 -10.87 -2.54 7.10
CA THR A 79 -11.88 -3.54 6.67
C THR A 79 -11.26 -4.91 6.39
N GLY A 80 -10.01 -4.93 5.95
CA GLY A 80 -9.24 -6.15 5.73
C GLY A 80 -8.56 -6.68 6.98
N GLU A 81 -8.92 -6.17 8.16
CA GLU A 81 -8.44 -6.65 9.47
C GLU A 81 -6.92 -6.48 9.67
N SER A 82 -6.32 -5.45 9.06
CA SER A 82 -4.87 -5.20 9.20
C SER A 82 -4.30 -5.18 10.63
N PRO A 83 -4.99 -4.70 11.69
CA PRO A 83 -4.44 -4.74 13.04
C PRO A 83 -4.47 -6.13 13.69
N THR A 84 -5.21 -7.10 13.13
CA THR A 84 -5.35 -8.45 13.72
C THR A 84 -4.54 -9.52 12.99
N LEU A 85 -3.98 -9.19 11.81
CA LEU A 85 -3.08 -10.06 11.07
C LEU A 85 -1.65 -9.97 11.62
N THR A 86 -0.97 -11.11 11.67
CA THR A 86 0.49 -11.12 11.80
C THR A 86 1.15 -10.52 10.55
N HIS A 87 2.41 -10.11 10.65
CA HIS A 87 3.13 -9.55 9.49
C HIS A 87 3.26 -10.54 8.32
N ASP A 88 3.38 -11.83 8.62
CA ASP A 88 3.44 -12.89 7.60
C ASP A 88 2.07 -13.08 6.93
N GLU A 89 0.99 -13.11 7.70
CA GLU A 89 -0.38 -13.18 7.17
C GLU A 89 -0.71 -11.96 6.31
N HIS A 90 -0.38 -10.77 6.78
CA HIS A 90 -0.57 -9.53 6.04
C HIS A 90 0.15 -9.61 4.68
N ARG A 91 1.44 -9.96 4.67
CA ARG A 91 2.18 -10.18 3.41
C ARG A 91 1.48 -11.22 2.53
N ALA A 92 1.13 -12.37 3.08
CA ALA A 92 0.51 -13.46 2.32
C ALA A 92 -0.84 -13.06 1.70
N VAL A 93 -1.67 -12.29 2.41
CA VAL A 93 -2.95 -11.76 1.88
C VAL A 93 -2.71 -10.80 0.74
N VAL A 94 -1.77 -9.87 0.88
CA VAL A 94 -1.39 -8.93 -0.20
C VAL A 94 -0.85 -9.70 -1.41
N GLU A 95 0.05 -10.66 -1.20
CA GLU A 95 0.60 -11.50 -2.27
C GLU A 95 -0.48 -12.29 -3.01
N ARG A 96 -1.42 -12.88 -2.27
CA ARG A 96 -2.53 -13.64 -2.85
C ARG A 96 -3.48 -12.73 -3.62
N ALA A 97 -3.86 -11.57 -3.08
CA ALA A 97 -4.72 -10.61 -3.76
C ALA A 97 -4.08 -10.09 -5.05
N ILE A 98 -2.77 -9.82 -5.04
CA ILE A 98 -2.00 -9.48 -6.24
C ILE A 98 -2.08 -10.61 -7.25
N ALA A 99 -1.80 -11.85 -6.86
CA ALA A 99 -1.82 -12.99 -7.77
C ALA A 99 -3.20 -13.15 -8.45
N LEU A 100 -4.27 -13.07 -7.68
CA LEU A 100 -5.66 -13.21 -8.16
C LEU A 100 -6.12 -12.04 -9.06
N ALA A 101 -5.61 -10.83 -8.84
CA ALA A 101 -5.97 -9.67 -9.67
C ALA A 101 -5.12 -9.55 -10.96
N ARG A 102 -4.05 -10.33 -11.11
CA ARG A 102 -3.23 -10.29 -12.34
C ARG A 102 -4.06 -10.72 -13.54
N GLY A 103 -3.97 -9.94 -14.62
CA GLY A 103 -4.68 -10.23 -15.88
C GLY A 103 -6.17 -9.89 -15.87
N THR A 104 -6.76 -9.52 -14.73
CA THR A 104 -8.19 -9.19 -14.65
C THR A 104 -8.52 -7.75 -15.05
N GLY A 105 -7.52 -6.86 -15.04
CA GLY A 105 -7.68 -5.43 -15.26
C GLY A 105 -8.02 -4.61 -14.01
N ALA A 106 -8.28 -5.26 -12.87
CA ALA A 106 -8.41 -4.59 -11.59
C ALA A 106 -7.03 -4.21 -11.02
N ALA A 107 -6.89 -2.99 -10.51
CA ALA A 107 -5.67 -2.56 -9.83
C ALA A 107 -5.63 -3.06 -8.37
N ILE A 108 -4.43 -3.23 -7.82
CA ILE A 108 -4.25 -3.46 -6.38
C ILE A 108 -3.68 -2.20 -5.74
N ILE A 109 -4.30 -1.79 -4.63
CA ILE A 109 -3.77 -0.78 -3.71
C ILE A 109 -3.45 -1.50 -2.41
N ALA A 110 -2.21 -1.95 -2.22
CA ALA A 110 -1.83 -2.68 -1.02
C ALA A 110 -1.91 -1.78 0.23
N GLY A 111 -2.63 -2.21 1.26
CA GLY A 111 -2.67 -1.52 2.54
C GLY A 111 -1.36 -1.68 3.31
N THR A 112 -0.40 -0.78 3.12
CA THR A 112 0.92 -0.88 3.77
C THR A 112 1.13 0.08 4.94
N GLY A 113 0.05 0.73 5.39
CA GLY A 113 0.07 1.57 6.58
C GLY A 113 0.14 0.73 7.87
N SER A 114 0.83 1.23 8.88
CA SER A 114 0.90 0.65 10.22
C SER A 114 1.02 1.76 11.26
N ASN A 115 0.66 1.46 12.51
CA ASN A 115 0.95 2.30 13.67
C ASN A 115 2.44 2.27 14.08
N CYS A 116 3.23 1.35 13.49
CA CYS A 116 4.67 1.25 13.61
C CYS A 116 5.34 1.75 12.32
N THR A 117 6.08 2.86 12.40
CA THR A 117 6.75 3.44 11.23
C THR A 117 7.71 2.47 10.55
N ALA A 118 8.46 1.68 11.34
CA ALA A 118 9.38 0.68 10.80
C ALA A 118 8.65 -0.42 10.02
N GLU A 119 7.50 -0.87 10.51
CA GLU A 119 6.65 -1.84 9.83
C GLU A 119 6.04 -1.27 8.56
N ALA A 120 5.49 -0.05 8.63
CA ALA A 120 4.93 0.62 7.47
C ALA A 120 5.95 0.75 6.33
N ILE A 121 7.21 1.09 6.67
CA ILE A 121 8.32 1.11 5.70
C ILE A 121 8.58 -0.29 5.13
N ALA A 122 8.64 -1.32 5.97
CA ALA A 122 8.90 -2.69 5.52
C ALA A 122 7.80 -3.22 4.58
N LEU A 123 6.53 -3.05 4.95
CA LEU A 123 5.38 -3.45 4.14
C LEU A 123 5.32 -2.69 2.80
N THR A 124 5.60 -1.38 2.84
CA THR A 124 5.63 -0.53 1.64
C THR A 124 6.72 -0.96 0.67
N ARG A 125 7.87 -1.43 1.15
CA ARG A 125 8.95 -1.97 0.31
C ARG A 125 8.64 -3.36 -0.25
N HIS A 126 7.94 -4.21 0.52
CA HIS A 126 7.55 -5.56 0.11
C HIS A 126 6.54 -5.60 -1.05
N ALA A 127 5.59 -4.66 -1.08
CA ALA A 127 4.50 -4.68 -2.06
C ALA A 127 4.98 -4.54 -3.54
N PRO A 128 5.89 -3.59 -3.88
CA PRO A 128 6.49 -3.51 -5.22
C PRO A 128 7.25 -4.77 -5.65
N GLU A 129 8.01 -5.38 -4.74
CA GLU A 129 8.78 -6.61 -5.01
C GLU A 129 7.84 -7.76 -5.40
N THR A 130 6.72 -7.87 -4.69
CA THR A 130 5.67 -8.85 -4.99
C THR A 130 5.00 -8.59 -6.34
N LEU A 131 4.73 -7.32 -6.67
CA LEU A 131 4.16 -6.92 -7.96
C LEU A 131 5.10 -7.24 -9.14
N ALA A 132 6.42 -7.24 -8.93
CA ALA A 132 7.41 -7.58 -9.93
C ALA A 132 7.62 -9.10 -10.15
N ARG A 133 7.23 -9.95 -9.18
CA ARG A 133 7.41 -11.41 -9.26
C ARG A 133 6.33 -12.06 -10.16
N PRO A 134 6.67 -13.07 -11.00
CA PRO A 134 5.65 -13.88 -11.68
C PRO A 134 4.70 -14.54 -10.68
N ALA A 135 3.45 -14.76 -11.09
CA ALA A 135 2.45 -15.40 -10.22
C ALA A 135 2.95 -16.79 -9.79
N PRO A 136 2.79 -17.19 -8.52
CA PRO A 136 3.14 -18.54 -8.09
C PRO A 136 2.37 -19.58 -8.91
N LEU A 137 3.06 -20.64 -9.36
CA LEU A 137 2.45 -21.75 -10.10
C LEU A 137 1.31 -22.36 -9.27
N GLY A 138 0.12 -22.50 -9.87
CA GLY A 138 -1.06 -23.11 -9.23
C GLY A 138 -2.14 -22.14 -8.70
N LEU A 139 -2.08 -20.85 -9.06
CA LEU A 139 -3.07 -19.82 -8.72
C LEU A 139 -3.74 -19.18 -9.95
N ALA A 140 -3.77 -19.88 -11.08
CA ALA A 140 -4.39 -19.45 -12.34
C ALA A 140 -5.39 -20.48 -12.84
#